data_AF-A0A961FWH7-F1
#
_entry.id   AF-A0A961FWH7-F1
#
_cell.length_a   1.000
_cell.length_b   1.000
_cell.length_c   1.000
_cell.angle_alpha   90.00
_cell.angle_beta   90.00
_cell.angle_gamma   90.00
#
_symmetry.space_group_name_H-M   'P 1'
#
loop_
_entity.id
_entity.type
_entity.pdbx_description
1 polymer ?
#
loop_
_entity_poly.entity_id
_entity_poly.type
_entity_poly.pdbx_seq_one_letter_code
_entity_poly.pdbx_strand_id
1 'polypeptide(L)'
;MKRSLFLCFVTPLTALAAPPAAPPKAPDVPAELPAKIELLQPGVTLTLLAEHPDLVTPTGIDVDEQGNIWLAACHTHFRPEGYQGPEHDEILVFDKNGKSRRVFYNET
;
A
#
# COMPACT_ATOMS: atom_id res chain seq x y z
N MET A 1 -4.74 5.10 78.88
CA MET A 1 -5.44 4.68 77.66
C MET A 1 -5.05 5.63 76.52
N LYS A 2 -4.03 5.31 75.74
CA LYS A 2 -3.54 6.15 74.62
C LYS A 2 -4.15 5.64 73.33
N ARG A 3 -5.05 6.41 72.71
CA ARG A 3 -5.66 6.11 71.41
C ARG A 3 -4.68 6.54 70.31
N SER A 4 -3.93 5.59 69.74
CA SER A 4 -3.17 5.84 68.51
C SER A 4 -4.13 5.94 67.33
N LEU A 5 -4.18 7.13 66.72
CA LEU A 5 -4.88 7.37 65.47
C LEU A 5 -3.91 7.07 64.32
N PHE A 6 -4.07 5.91 63.68
CA PHE A 6 -3.33 5.55 62.46
C PHE A 6 -3.97 6.28 61.28
N LEU A 7 -3.31 7.33 60.78
CA LEU A 7 -3.72 8.04 59.58
C LEU A 7 -3.18 7.28 58.35
N CYS A 8 -4.02 6.48 57.70
CA CYS A 8 -3.69 5.86 56.41
C CYS A 8 -3.64 6.94 55.33
N PHE A 9 -2.43 7.28 54.87
CA PHE A 9 -2.25 8.05 53.63
C PHE A 9 -2.58 7.16 52.43
N VAL A 10 -3.76 7.34 51.86
CA VAL A 10 -4.11 6.77 50.56
C VAL A 10 -3.50 7.70 49.50
N THR A 11 -2.39 7.29 48.89
CA THR A 11 -1.84 7.97 47.72
C THR A 11 -2.74 7.68 46.51
N PRO A 12 -3.25 8.71 45.81
CA PRO A 12 -3.97 8.47 44.57
C PRO A 12 -2.97 8.00 43.52
N LEU A 13 -3.12 6.75 43.07
CA LEU A 13 -2.40 6.23 41.91
C LEU A 13 -2.99 6.91 40.67
N THR A 14 -2.48 8.10 40.32
CA THR A 14 -2.72 8.70 39.01
C THR A 14 -1.99 7.86 37.97
N ALA A 15 -2.71 6.91 37.36
CA ALA A 15 -2.24 6.21 36.17
C ALA A 15 -2.11 7.25 35.05
N LEU A 16 -0.88 7.67 34.78
CA LEU A 16 -0.55 8.50 33.63
C LEU A 16 -0.72 7.63 32.39
N ALA A 17 -1.87 7.73 31.72
CA ALA A 17 -2.05 7.12 30.41
C ALA A 17 -1.08 7.79 29.43
N ALA A 18 0.02 7.11 29.12
CA ALA A 18 0.91 7.55 28.05
C ALA A 18 0.10 7.57 26.73
N PRO A 19 0.22 8.64 25.91
CA PRO A 19 -0.42 8.64 24.61
C PRO A 19 0.06 7.43 23.79
N PRO A 20 -0.80 6.84 22.93
CA PRO A 20 -0.41 5.73 22.10
C PRO A 20 0.83 6.12 21.29
N ALA A 21 1.86 5.26 21.34
CA ALA A 21 3.07 5.47 20.57
C ALA A 21 2.71 5.60 19.09
N ALA A 22 3.33 6.58 18.42
CA ALA A 22 3.14 6.74 16.99
C ALA A 22 3.51 5.42 16.27
N PRO A 23 2.79 5.06 15.19
CA PRO A 23 3.13 3.88 14.42
C PRO A 23 4.60 3.94 13.97
N PRO A 24 5.30 2.79 13.92
CA PRO A 24 6.71 2.76 13.56
C PRO A 24 6.92 3.40 12.19
N LYS A 25 7.86 4.34 12.11
CA LYS A 25 8.28 4.95 10.84
C LYS A 25 8.75 3.84 9.91
N ALA A 26 8.30 3.85 8.65
CA ALA A 26 8.81 2.93 7.63
C ALA A 26 10.35 3.04 7.54
N PRO A 27 11.06 1.94 7.25
CA PRO A 27 12.49 1.97 7.02
C PRO A 27 12.85 2.98 5.92
N ASP A 28 13.98 3.66 6.04
CA ASP A 28 14.50 4.52 4.97
C ASP A 28 14.99 3.61 3.82
N VAL A 29 14.13 3.36 2.84
CA VAL A 29 14.45 2.57 1.62
C VAL A 29 14.97 3.53 0.55
N PRO A 30 16.09 3.22 -0.14
CA PRO A 30 16.56 4.01 -1.28
C PRO A 30 15.45 4.18 -2.32
N ALA A 31 15.29 5.39 -2.86
CA ALA A 31 14.25 5.71 -3.84
C ALA A 31 14.38 4.89 -5.13
N GLU A 32 15.61 4.49 -5.48
CA GLU A 32 15.92 3.68 -6.65
C GLU A 32 16.64 2.40 -6.21
N LEU A 33 16.04 1.26 -6.53
CA LEU A 33 16.64 -0.06 -6.39
C LEU A 33 16.77 -0.66 -7.79
N PRO A 34 17.95 -1.19 -8.18
CA PRO A 34 18.07 -1.85 -9.47
C PRO A 34 17.19 -3.10 -9.48
N ALA A 35 16.47 -3.32 -10.59
CA ALA A 35 15.70 -4.54 -10.79
C ALA A 35 16.63 -5.75 -10.74
N LYS A 36 16.41 -6.65 -9.77
CA LYS A 36 17.08 -7.95 -9.71
C LYS A 36 16.15 -9.01 -10.27
N ILE A 37 16.19 -9.16 -11.59
CA ILE A 37 15.42 -10.17 -12.31
C ILE A 37 16.32 -11.37 -12.57
N GLU A 38 15.88 -12.55 -12.13
CA GLU A 38 16.53 -13.82 -12.43
C GLU A 38 15.52 -14.75 -13.10
N LEU A 39 15.87 -15.30 -14.27
CA LEU A 39 15.06 -16.30 -14.96
C LEU A 39 15.40 -17.68 -14.40
N LEU A 40 14.50 -18.22 -13.58
CA LEU A 40 14.71 -19.52 -12.94
C LEU A 40 14.35 -20.71 -13.85
N GLN A 41 13.56 -20.48 -14.90
CA GLN A 41 13.04 -21.52 -15.78
C GLN A 41 13.62 -21.38 -17.20
N PRO A 42 14.28 -22.42 -17.74
CA PRO A 42 14.69 -22.42 -19.14
C PRO A 42 13.50 -22.34 -20.08
N GLY A 43 13.63 -21.58 -21.17
CA GLY A 43 12.63 -21.47 -22.22
C GLY A 43 11.52 -20.43 -21.98
N VAL A 44 11.51 -19.72 -20.86
CA VAL A 44 10.61 -18.57 -20.65
C VAL A 44 11.34 -17.26 -20.89
N THR A 45 10.60 -16.25 -21.33
CA THR A 45 11.08 -14.87 -21.50
C THR A 45 10.25 -13.95 -20.62
N LEU A 46 10.93 -13.01 -19.95
CA LEU A 46 10.27 -11.93 -19.23
C LEU A 46 10.45 -10.64 -20.02
N THR A 47 9.38 -9.86 -20.18
CA THR A 47 9.39 -8.60 -20.92
C THR A 47 8.65 -7.54 -20.12
N LEU A 48 9.24 -6.35 -20.03
CA LEU A 48 8.58 -5.20 -19.42
C LEU A 48 7.52 -4.65 -20.38
N LEU A 49 6.27 -4.59 -19.91
CA LEU A 49 5.13 -4.13 -20.71
C LEU A 49 4.64 -2.75 -20.25
N ALA A 50 4.51 -2.56 -18.94
CA ALA A 50 4.12 -1.29 -18.32
C ALA A 50 4.79 -1.16 -16.94
N GLU A 51 5.03 0.07 -16.54
CA GLU A 51 5.61 0.44 -15.24
C GLU A 51 5.07 1.80 -14.79
N HIS A 52 5.54 2.28 -13.65
CA HIS A 52 5.27 3.64 -13.20
C HIS A 52 5.81 4.67 -14.22
N PRO A 53 5.08 5.75 -14.57
CA PRO A 53 3.81 6.21 -13.98
C PRO A 53 2.54 5.65 -14.63
N ASP A 54 2.64 4.89 -15.72
CA ASP A 54 1.49 4.42 -16.50
C ASP A 54 0.63 3.40 -15.73
N LEU A 55 1.25 2.64 -14.83
CA LEU A 55 0.62 1.69 -13.92
C LEU A 55 1.08 1.95 -12.48
N VAL A 56 0.13 2.07 -11.55
CA VAL A 56 0.41 2.29 -10.13
C VAL A 56 -0.37 1.25 -9.32
N THR A 57 0.28 0.69 -8.29
CA THR A 57 -0.36 -0.19 -7.29
C THR A 57 -1.27 -1.29 -7.88
N PRO A 58 -0.78 -2.10 -8.83
CA PRO A 58 -1.54 -3.24 -9.34
C PRO A 58 -1.75 -4.27 -8.23
N THR A 59 -2.99 -4.74 -8.08
CA THR A 59 -3.37 -5.74 -7.07
C THR A 59 -3.94 -7.02 -7.69
N GLY A 60 -4.39 -6.96 -8.94
CA GLY A 60 -4.85 -8.11 -9.72
C GLY A 60 -4.53 -7.95 -11.21
N ILE A 61 -4.35 -9.07 -11.91
CA ILE A 61 -4.07 -9.12 -13.35
C ILE A 61 -4.75 -10.33 -13.99
N ASP A 62 -5.28 -10.16 -15.20
CA ASP A 62 -5.76 -11.24 -16.07
C ASP A 62 -5.49 -10.91 -17.54
N VAL A 63 -5.56 -11.90 -18.42
CA VAL A 63 -5.36 -11.74 -19.87
C VAL A 63 -6.50 -12.41 -20.62
N ASP A 64 -7.21 -11.65 -21.46
CA ASP A 64 -8.32 -12.19 -22.24
C ASP A 64 -7.88 -12.95 -23.51
N GLU A 65 -8.84 -13.56 -24.21
CA GLU A 65 -8.58 -14.34 -25.43
C GLU A 65 -7.97 -13.52 -26.58
N GLN A 66 -8.13 -12.18 -26.57
CA GLN A 66 -7.52 -11.29 -27.56
C GLN A 66 -6.12 -10.81 -27.14
N GLY A 67 -5.69 -11.20 -25.93
CA GLY A 67 -4.42 -10.81 -25.34
C GLY A 67 -4.44 -9.43 -24.70
N ASN A 68 -5.62 -8.82 -24.47
CA ASN A 68 -5.65 -7.59 -23.66
C ASN A 68 -5.33 -7.95 -22.21
N ILE A 69 -4.57 -7.08 -21.57
CA ILE A 69 -4.12 -7.23 -20.19
C ILE A 69 -5.03 -6.39 -19.31
N TRP A 70 -5.74 -7.03 -18.41
CA TRP A 70 -6.66 -6.42 -17.47
C TRP A 70 -5.99 -6.31 -16.10
N LEU A 71 -6.07 -5.15 -15.46
CA LEU A 71 -5.50 -4.93 -14.12
C LEU A 71 -6.47 -4.22 -13.19
N ALA A 72 -6.45 -4.59 -11.92
CA ALA A 72 -7.05 -3.81 -10.84
C ALA A 72 -5.96 -2.93 -10.19
N ALA A 73 -6.07 -1.61 -10.34
CA ALA A 73 -5.17 -0.62 -9.76
C ALA A 73 -5.83 0.01 -8.53
N CYS A 74 -5.22 -0.15 -7.36
CA CYS A 74 -5.77 0.34 -6.10
C CYS A 74 -5.19 1.72 -5.74
N HIS A 75 -6.05 2.71 -5.58
CA HIS A 75 -5.71 4.09 -5.24
C HIS A 75 -6.24 4.51 -3.86
N THR A 76 -7.10 3.70 -3.23
CA THR A 76 -7.80 4.09 -1.99
C THR A 76 -7.27 3.42 -0.73
N HIS A 77 -6.57 2.29 -0.80
CA HIS A 77 -6.09 1.59 0.40
C HIS A 77 -4.91 2.32 1.06
N PHE A 78 -5.12 2.85 2.27
CA PHE A 78 -4.15 3.69 3.00
C PHE A 78 -3.58 4.84 2.18
N ARG A 79 -4.45 5.54 1.45
CA ARG A 79 -4.08 6.69 0.62
C ARG A 79 -3.30 7.73 1.42
N PRO A 80 -2.05 8.06 1.04
CA PRO A 80 -1.28 9.09 1.72
C PRO A 80 -1.80 10.49 1.41
N GLU A 81 -1.53 11.42 2.32
CA GLU A 81 -1.82 12.84 2.09
C GLU A 81 -1.04 13.35 0.86
N GLY A 82 -1.72 14.10 -0.01
CA GLY A 82 -1.12 14.62 -1.24
C GLY A 82 -0.95 13.62 -2.38
N TYR A 83 -1.52 12.41 -2.30
CA TYR A 83 -1.47 11.45 -3.42
C TYR A 83 -2.18 12.00 -4.67
N GLN A 84 -1.42 12.10 -5.76
CA GLN A 84 -1.86 12.70 -7.05
C GLN A 84 -2.60 11.72 -7.97
N GLY A 85 -2.83 10.47 -7.55
CA GLY A 85 -3.55 9.48 -8.35
C GLY A 85 -5.08 9.69 -8.36
N PRO A 86 -5.82 8.87 -9.14
CA PRO A 86 -7.28 8.89 -9.20
C PRO A 86 -7.96 8.82 -7.84
N GLU A 87 -9.16 9.38 -7.67
CA GLU A 87 -9.92 9.33 -6.41
C GLU A 87 -10.43 7.93 -6.06
N HIS A 88 -10.60 7.07 -7.09
CA HIS A 88 -11.14 5.73 -6.98
C HIS A 88 -10.17 4.69 -7.55
N ASP A 89 -10.41 3.43 -7.18
CA ASP A 89 -9.71 2.30 -7.79
C ASP A 89 -10.11 2.16 -9.26
N GLU A 90 -9.16 1.78 -10.12
CA GLU A 90 -9.38 1.67 -11.57
C GLU A 90 -9.29 0.21 -12.03
N ILE A 91 -10.16 -0.16 -12.96
CA ILE A 91 -9.94 -1.32 -13.83
C ILE A 91 -9.29 -0.83 -15.11
N LEU A 92 -8.02 -1.19 -15.28
CA LEU A 92 -7.20 -0.81 -16.42
C LEU A 92 -7.17 -1.91 -17.46
N VAL A 93 -7.10 -1.50 -18.72
CA VAL A 93 -6.84 -2.40 -19.83
C VAL A 93 -5.68 -1.88 -20.66
N PHE A 94 -4.75 -2.76 -20.98
CA PHE A 94 -3.69 -2.54 -21.95
C PHE A 94 -3.84 -3.54 -23.09
N ASP A 95 -3.30 -3.21 -24.26
CA ASP A 95 -3.14 -4.21 -25.31
C ASP A 95 -2.04 -5.23 -24.95
N LYS A 96 -1.92 -6.28 -25.77
CA LYS A 96 -0.93 -7.37 -25.59
C LYS A 96 0.53 -6.91 -25.52
N ASN A 97 0.84 -5.69 -25.94
CA ASN A 97 2.18 -5.11 -25.89
C ASN A 97 2.36 -4.14 -24.71
N GLY A 98 1.40 -4.09 -23.78
CA GLY A 98 1.42 -3.16 -22.66
C GLY A 98 1.16 -1.71 -23.06
N LYS A 99 0.56 -1.46 -24.23
CA LYS A 99 0.25 -0.11 -24.71
C LYS A 99 -1.24 0.16 -24.63
N SER A 100 -1.65 1.34 -25.09
CA SER A 100 -3.06 1.71 -25.22
C SER A 100 -3.83 1.66 -23.89
N ARG A 101 -3.21 2.17 -22.80
CA ARG A 101 -3.83 2.27 -21.47
C ARG A 101 -5.22 2.90 -21.57
N ARG A 102 -6.23 2.18 -21.11
CA ARG A 102 -7.61 2.66 -20.99
C ARG A 102 -8.19 2.26 -19.65
N VAL A 103 -9.03 3.13 -19.09
CA VAL A 103 -9.86 2.79 -17.93
C VAL A 103 -11.13 2.16 -18.48
N PHE A 104 -11.45 0.94 -18.04
CA PHE A 104 -12.59 0.17 -18.55
C PHE A 104 -13.92 0.89 -18.28
N TYR A 105 -14.05 1.49 -17.10
CA TYR A 105 -15.23 2.21 -16.70
C TYR A 105 -14.87 3.30 -15.69
N ASN A 106 -15.36 4.51 -15.92
CA ASN A 106 -15.16 5.68 -15.07
C ASN A 106 -16.43 6.56 -15.09
N GLU A 107 -17.49 6.13 -14.39
CA GLU A 107 -18.67 6.98 -14.12
C GLU A 107 -18.55 7.61 -12.74
N THR A 108 -17.69 8.61 -12.64
CA THR A 108 -17.46 9.41 -11.43
C THR A 108 -17.55 10.88 -11.78
#